data_AF-A0A846PE97-F1
#
_entry.id   AF-A0A846PE97-F1
#
_cell.length_a   1.000
_cell.length_b   1.000
_cell.length_c   1.000
_cell.angle_alpha   90.00
_cell.angle_beta   90.00
_cell.angle_gamma   90.00
#
_symmetry.space_group_name_H-M   'P 1'
#
loop_
_entity.id
_entity.type
_entity.pdbx_description
1 polymer ?
#
loop_
_entity_poly.entity_id
_entity_poly.type
_entity_poly.pdbx_seq_one_letter_code
_entity_poly.pdbx_strand_id
1 'polypeptide(L)'
;MSLATAARASFHTLRHWKATMEYNRTKDILYIKQLLGHRSINSTLIYTHLIDFKSDEYHVRVAKTLEEACKLAEVGFDFFTKMDGVQVFRKRK
;
A
#
# COMPACT_ATOMS: atom_id res chain seq x y z
N MET A 1 30.29 3.87 -2.23
CA MET A 1 29.43 3.66 -1.04
C MET A 1 28.95 5.02 -0.56
N SER A 2 27.70 5.39 -0.90
CA SER A 2 27.08 6.62 -0.39
C SER A 2 26.58 6.34 1.03
N LEU A 3 27.08 7.08 2.02
CA LEU A 3 26.63 6.98 3.40
C LEU A 3 25.21 7.53 3.49
N ALA A 4 24.23 6.64 3.67
CA ALA A 4 22.88 7.03 4.01
C ALA A 4 22.92 7.86 5.31
N THR A 5 22.65 9.16 5.21
CA THR A 5 22.62 10.07 6.34
C THR A 5 21.42 9.70 7.21
N ALA A 6 21.65 9.29 8.46
CA ALA A 6 20.57 8.96 9.40
C ALA A 6 19.67 10.20 9.59
N ALA A 7 18.40 10.09 9.20
CA ALA A 7 17.43 11.17 9.38
C ALA A 7 17.29 11.49 10.88
N ARG A 8 17.31 12.79 11.25
CA ARG A 8 17.06 13.24 12.62
C ARG A 8 15.66 12.81 13.07
N ALA A 9 15.60 11.78 13.91
CA ALA A 9 14.37 11.37 14.56
C ALA A 9 14.09 12.32 15.73
N SER A 10 12.95 13.00 15.69
CA SER A 10 12.45 13.85 16.77
C SER A 10 11.08 13.36 17.23
N PHE A 11 10.59 13.84 18.38
CA PHE A 11 9.22 13.59 18.83
C PHE A 11 8.18 14.01 17.79
N HIS A 12 8.48 15.06 17.00
CA HIS A 12 7.63 15.49 15.90
C HIS A 12 7.60 14.45 14.79
N THR A 13 8.75 13.86 14.45
CA THR A 13 8.86 12.76 13.46
C THR A 13 8.07 11.54 13.90
N LEU A 14 8.17 11.14 15.18
CA LEU A 14 7.41 10.01 15.74
C LEU A 14 5.89 10.28 15.74
N ARG A 15 5.48 11.51 16.07
CA ARG A 15 4.08 11.94 16.00
C ARG A 15 3.52 11.82 14.59
N HIS A 16 4.26 12.32 13.59
CA HIS A 16 3.87 12.19 12.18
C HIS A 16 3.80 10.74 11.73
N TRP A 17 4.79 9.92 12.10
CA TRP A 17 4.78 8.50 11.80
C TRP A 17 3.53 7.80 12.35
N LYS A 18 3.19 8.04 13.63
CA LYS A 18 2.00 7.46 14.26
C LYS A 18 0.72 7.89 13.54
N ALA A 19 0.62 9.16 13.18
CA ALA A 19 -0.54 9.71 12.48
C ALA A 19 -0.73 9.05 11.09
N THR A 20 0.34 8.95 10.31
CA THR A 20 0.30 8.30 8.98
C THR A 20 -0.08 6.82 9.09
N MET A 21 0.50 6.08 10.04
CA MET A 21 0.19 4.66 10.22
C MET A 21 -1.25 4.41 10.67
N GLU A 22 -1.77 5.22 11.60
CA GLU A 22 -3.16 5.12 12.05
C GLU A 22 -4.14 5.51 10.94
N TYR A 23 -3.81 6.54 10.15
CA TYR A 23 -4.63 6.91 8.99
C TYR A 23 -4.62 5.78 7.94
N ASN A 24 -3.50 5.08 7.74
CA ASN A 24 -3.43 3.94 6.82
C ASN A 24 -4.34 2.79 7.25
N ARG A 25 -4.36 2.52 8.56
CA ARG A 25 -5.15 1.44 9.15
C ARG A 25 -6.64 1.75 9.13
N THR A 26 -7.00 2.96 9.54
CA THR A 26 -8.41 3.33 9.82
C THR A 26 -9.08 4.03 8.64
N LYS A 27 -8.31 4.75 7.82
CA LYS A 27 -8.79 5.66 6.77
C LYS A 27 -9.76 6.73 7.28
N ASP A 28 -9.83 6.96 8.59
CA ASP A 28 -10.70 7.94 9.22
C ASP A 28 -9.89 9.15 9.66
N ILE A 29 -9.97 10.24 8.89
CA ILE A 29 -9.21 11.45 9.17
C ILE A 29 -9.72 12.21 10.40
N LEU A 30 -11.00 12.06 10.76
CA LEU A 30 -11.59 12.71 11.94
C LEU A 30 -11.10 12.03 13.21
N TYR A 31 -10.98 10.71 13.20
CA TYR A 31 -10.35 9.95 14.27
C TYR A 31 -8.91 10.43 14.52
N ILE A 32 -8.10 10.63 13.47
CA ILE A 32 -6.72 11.12 13.62
C ILE A 32 -6.68 12.54 14.19
N LYS A 33 -7.61 13.42 13.77
CA LYS A 33 -7.71 14.77 14.32
C LYS A 33 -7.95 14.73 15.82
N GLN A 34 -8.84 13.86 16.30
CA GLN A 34 -9.11 13.68 17.73
C GLN A 34 -7.92 13.06 18.47
N LEU A 35 -7.31 12.01 17.91
CA LEU A 35 -6.14 11.32 18.47
C LEU A 35 -4.95 12.28 18.69
N LEU A 36 -4.72 13.21 17.75
CA LEU A 36 -3.63 14.17 17.82
C LEU A 36 -3.99 15.47 18.57
N GLY A 37 -5.27 15.68 18.89
CA GLY A 37 -5.74 16.94 19.48
C GLY A 37 -5.59 18.15 18.56
N HIS A 38 -5.71 17.96 17.24
CA HIS A 38 -5.60 19.06 16.29
C HIS A 38 -6.82 19.98 16.35
N ARG A 39 -6.59 21.27 16.59
CA ARG A 39 -7.66 22.29 16.59
C ARG A 39 -8.29 22.45 15.20
N SER A 40 -7.46 22.47 14.15
CA SER A 40 -7.89 22.58 12.76
C SER A 40 -7.70 21.25 12.03
N ILE A 41 -8.64 20.90 11.15
CA ILE A 41 -8.56 19.71 10.29
C ILE A 41 -7.48 19.86 9.20
N ASN A 42 -7.14 21.08 8.81
CA ASN A 42 -6.13 21.35 7.77
C ASN A 42 -4.75 20.78 8.14
N SER A 43 -4.40 20.81 9.43
CA SER A 43 -3.16 20.22 9.93
C SER A 43 -3.15 18.69 9.89
N THR A 44 -4.32 18.06 9.81
CA THR A 44 -4.46 16.60 9.72
C THR A 44 -4.53 16.14 8.27
N LEU A 45 -5.10 16.95 7.37
CA LEU A 45 -5.19 16.64 5.93
C LEU A 45 -3.82 16.39 5.27
N ILE A 46 -2.72 16.89 5.85
CA ILE A 46 -1.37 16.55 5.36
C ILE A 46 -1.10 15.04 5.30
N TYR A 47 -1.77 14.24 6.16
CA TYR A 47 -1.61 12.79 6.19
C TYR A 47 -2.36 12.07 5.07
N THR A 48 -3.32 12.73 4.41
CA THR A 48 -4.10 12.11 3.33
C THR A 48 -3.27 11.89 2.07
N HIS A 49 -2.31 12.77 1.82
CA HIS A 49 -1.42 12.69 0.66
C HIS A 49 -0.21 11.76 0.87
N LEU A 50 0.07 11.36 2.11
CA LEU A 50 1.18 10.47 2.45
C LEU A 50 0.86 9.00 2.23
N ILE A 51 -0.42 8.68 2.07
CA ILE A 51 -0.88 7.33 1.74
C ILE A 51 -1.22 7.34 0.27
N ASP A 52 -0.27 6.89 -0.54
CA ASP A 52 -0.56 6.47 -1.89
C ASP A 52 -1.55 5.31 -1.75
N PHE A 53 -2.82 5.51 -2.13
CA PHE A 53 -3.85 4.47 -2.15
C PHE A 53 -3.57 3.44 -3.25
N LYS A 54 -2.30 3.05 -3.43
CA LYS A 54 -1.95 1.81 -4.10
C LYS A 54 -2.51 0.70 -3.24
N SER A 55 -3.78 0.37 -3.45
CA SER A 55 -4.31 -0.86 -2.94
C SER A 55 -3.39 -1.95 -3.48
N ASP A 56 -2.71 -2.67 -2.58
CA ASP A 56 -2.11 -3.96 -2.90
C ASP A 56 -3.19 -5.03 -3.16
N GLU A 57 -4.35 -4.60 -3.68
CA GLU A 57 -5.37 -5.48 -4.20
C GLU A 57 -4.92 -5.94 -5.58
N TYR A 58 -4.80 -7.26 -5.70
CA TYR A 58 -4.49 -7.91 -6.96
C TYR A 58 -5.72 -8.68 -7.41
N HIS A 59 -6.05 -8.57 -8.69
CA HIS A 59 -6.86 -9.58 -9.35
C HIS A 59 -6.00 -10.84 -9.48
N VAL A 60 -6.42 -11.94 -8.87
CA VAL A 60 -5.72 -13.23 -8.95
C VAL A 60 -6.49 -14.18 -9.84
N ARG A 61 -5.81 -14.82 -10.79
CA ARG A 61 -6.36 -15.86 -11.65
C ARG A 61 -5.41 -17.04 -11.72
N VAL A 62 -5.95 -18.21 -12.04
CA VAL A 62 -5.19 -19.45 -12.17
C VAL A 62 -5.30 -20.00 -13.59
N ALA A 63 -4.25 -20.67 -14.04
CA ALA A 63 -4.21 -21.39 -15.31
C ALA A 63 -3.69 -22.80 -15.09
N LYS A 64 -4.38 -23.78 -15.69
CA LYS A 64 -3.99 -25.20 -15.70
C LYS A 64 -3.39 -25.61 -17.04
N THR A 65 -3.73 -24.89 -18.11
CA THR A 65 -3.24 -25.15 -19.47
C THR A 65 -2.36 -24.02 -19.98
N LEU A 66 -1.56 -24.30 -21.02
CA LEU A 66 -0.72 -23.30 -21.67
C LEU A 66 -1.58 -22.18 -22.31
N GLU A 67 -2.70 -22.54 -22.93
CA GLU A 67 -3.60 -21.57 -23.57
C GLU A 67 -4.21 -20.58 -22.57
N GLU A 68 -4.59 -21.03 -21.38
CA GLU A 68 -5.07 -20.15 -20.31
C GLU A 68 -3.97 -19.20 -19.83
N ALA A 69 -2.74 -19.69 -19.69
CA ALA A 69 -1.59 -18.87 -19.31
C ALA A 69 -1.29 -17.79 -20.35
N CYS A 70 -1.31 -18.14 -21.65
CA CYS A 70 -1.13 -17.16 -22.74
C CYS A 70 -2.22 -16.07 -22.72
N LYS A 71 -3.50 -16.45 -22.55
CA LYS A 71 -4.60 -15.48 -22.45
C LYS A 71 -4.43 -14.53 -21.26
N LEU A 72 -3.95 -15.03 -20.12
CA LEU A 72 -3.68 -14.18 -18.95
C LEU A 72 -2.51 -13.23 -19.18
N ALA A 73 -1.46 -13.70 -19.86
CA ALA A 73 -0.32 -12.87 -20.24
C ALA A 73 -0.71 -11.74 -21.22
N GLU A 74 -1.54 -12.03 -22.22
CA GLU A 74 -2.05 -11.04 -23.18
C GLU A 74 -2.88 -9.93 -22.51
N VAL A 75 -3.63 -10.26 -21.46
CA VAL A 75 -4.43 -9.31 -20.68
C VAL A 75 -3.57 -8.54 -19.65
N GLY A 76 -2.28 -8.83 -19.57
CA GLY A 76 -1.32 -8.15 -18.70
C GLY A 76 -1.38 -8.61 -17.25
N PHE A 77 -1.65 -9.89 -17.01
CA PHE A 77 -1.37 -10.49 -15.71
C PHE A 77 0.09 -10.96 -15.63
N ASP A 78 0.72 -10.71 -14.48
CA ASP A 78 2.06 -11.18 -14.18
C ASP A 78 2.03 -12.58 -13.55
N PHE A 79 2.96 -13.44 -13.95
CA PHE A 79 3.16 -14.72 -13.29
C PHE A 79 3.65 -14.49 -11.86
N PHE A 80 2.99 -15.13 -10.89
CA PHE A 80 3.33 -15.02 -9.47
C PHE A 80 4.00 -16.28 -8.94
N THR A 81 3.36 -17.43 -9.04
CA THR A 81 3.89 -18.71 -8.56
C THR A 81 3.20 -19.90 -9.20
N LYS A 82 3.74 -21.10 -8.99
CA LYS A 82 3.11 -22.37 -9.39
C LYS A 82 2.98 -23.27 -8.16
N MET A 83 1.76 -23.74 -7.89
CA MET A 83 1.46 -24.68 -6.79
C MET A 83 0.65 -25.85 -7.36
N ASP A 84 1.03 -27.07 -7.01
CA ASP A 84 0.33 -28.31 -7.41
C ASP A 84 0.03 -28.42 -8.92
N GLY A 85 0.99 -27.99 -9.75
CA GLY A 85 0.83 -28.01 -11.21
C GLY A 85 0.04 -26.83 -11.79
N VAL A 86 -0.61 -26.02 -10.96
CA VAL A 86 -1.42 -24.86 -11.35
C VAL A 86 -0.59 -23.58 -11.27
N GLN A 87 -0.63 -22.78 -12.34
CA GLN A 87 0.04 -21.49 -12.39
C GLN A 87 -0.88 -20.39 -11.86
N VAL A 88 -0.37 -19.54 -10.99
CA VAL A 88 -1.07 -18.42 -10.37
C VAL A 88 -0.54 -17.12 -10.96
N PHE A 89 -1.46 -16.28 -11.41
CA PHE A 89 -1.22 -14.99 -12.04
C PHE A 89 -1.87 -13.88 -11.23
N ARG A 90 -1.23 -12.70 -11.18
CA ARG A 90 -1.77 -11.53 -10.49
C ARG A 90 -1.67 -10.28 -11.36
N LYS A 91 -2.66 -9.40 -11.28
CA LYS A 91 -2.65 -8.07 -11.91
C LYS A 91 -3.07 -7.03 -10.87
N ARG A 92 -2.36 -5.91 -10.78
CA ARG A 92 -2.76 -4.81 -9.89
C ARG A 92 -4.13 -4.28 -10.31
N LYS A 93 -4.99 -4.01 -9.32
CA LYS A 93 -6.28 -3.36 -9.52
C LYS A 93 -6.11 -1.92 -10.00
#